data_AF-A0A0J1BFN0-F1
#
_entry.id   AF-A0A0J1BFN0-F1
#
_cell.length_a   1.000
_cell.length_b   1.000
_cell.length_c   1.000
_cell.angle_alpha   90.00
_cell.angle_beta   90.00
_cell.angle_gamma   90.00
#
_symmetry.space_group_name_H-M   'P 1'
#
loop_
_entity.id
_entity.type
_entity.pdbx_description
1 polymer ?
#
loop_
_entity_poly.entity_id
_entity_poly.type
_entity_poly.pdbx_seq_one_letter_code
_entity_poly.pdbx_strand_id
1 'polypeptide(L)'
;MQNLNLRIITANIFDLLEHSGLTDLAFVYIIEISDKQLRLIRNGKAEFGIDEINKAAAFFLVTINELNEGPIEIESEYREILASIHSKNYNYAAVLELRPSITHALRFGLAGNSVFEKVGLTTGEMKQAFLEKGWAFQSKYISTGIARNKDLFEVAGTKIIKGLKVNIYKAKSPDLKIIDNDKKDV
;
A
#
# COMPACT_ATOMS: atom_id res chain seq x y z
N MET A 1 -21.29 -11.78 -22.61
CA MET A 1 -19.96 -11.37 -22.10
C MET A 1 -20.11 -9.99 -21.51
N GLN A 2 -19.88 -9.80 -20.21
CA GLN A 2 -19.76 -8.45 -19.66
C GLN A 2 -18.54 -7.78 -20.32
N ASN A 3 -18.69 -6.52 -20.69
CA ASN A 3 -17.54 -5.72 -21.14
C ASN A 3 -16.64 -5.50 -19.92
N LEU A 4 -15.43 -6.04 -19.97
CA LEU A 4 -14.42 -5.84 -18.94
C LEU A 4 -13.83 -4.45 -19.08
N ASN A 5 -13.91 -3.67 -18.02
CA ASN A 5 -13.27 -2.38 -17.87
C ASN A 5 -11.86 -2.61 -17.28
N LEU A 6 -10.91 -2.92 -18.16
CA LEU A 6 -9.53 -3.25 -17.77
C LEU A 6 -8.85 -2.13 -16.98
N ARG A 7 -9.27 -0.87 -17.16
CA ARG A 7 -8.77 0.25 -16.37
C ARG A 7 -9.23 0.16 -14.91
N ILE A 8 -10.52 -0.11 -14.67
CA ILE A 8 -11.06 -0.28 -13.31
C ILE A 8 -10.46 -1.52 -12.65
N ILE A 9 -10.43 -2.65 -13.37
CA ILE A 9 -9.85 -3.90 -12.89
C ILE A 9 -8.39 -3.72 -12.49
N THR A 10 -7.59 -3.07 -13.34
CA THR A 10 -6.17 -2.82 -13.07
C THR A 10 -5.99 -1.95 -11.82
N ALA A 11 -6.79 -0.89 -11.66
CA ALA A 11 -6.75 -0.05 -10.47
C ALA A 11 -7.09 -0.85 -9.21
N ASN A 12 -8.19 -1.60 -9.23
CA ASN A 12 -8.63 -2.44 -8.11
C ASN A 12 -7.59 -3.51 -7.73
N ILE A 13 -6.97 -4.19 -8.70
CA ILE A 13 -5.90 -5.15 -8.44
C ILE A 13 -4.71 -4.48 -7.74
N PHE A 14 -4.33 -3.27 -8.16
CA PHE A 14 -3.24 -2.55 -7.52
C PHE A 14 -3.60 -2.05 -6.11
N ASP A 15 -4.85 -1.65 -5.88
CA ASP A 15 -5.34 -1.26 -4.56
C ASP A 15 -5.35 -2.47 -3.60
N LEU A 16 -5.84 -3.63 -4.05
CA LEU A 16 -5.78 -4.90 -3.30
C LEU A 16 -4.34 -5.31 -3.02
N LEU A 17 -3.44 -5.15 -4.00
CA LEU A 17 -2.02 -5.43 -3.83
C LEU A 17 -1.41 -4.54 -2.73
N GLU A 18 -1.70 -3.25 -2.73
CA GLU A 18 -1.20 -2.32 -1.72
C GLU A 18 -1.72 -2.64 -0.31
N HIS A 19 -3.02 -2.91 -0.18
CA HIS A 19 -3.65 -3.26 1.11
C HIS A 19 -3.21 -4.63 1.62
N SER A 20 -2.98 -5.60 0.73
CA SER A 20 -2.44 -6.91 1.13
C SER A 20 -1.00 -6.81 1.66
N GLY A 21 -0.27 -5.75 1.27
CA GLY A 21 1.12 -5.55 1.63
C GLY A 21 2.09 -6.53 0.97
N LEU A 22 1.68 -7.27 -0.05
CA LEU A 22 2.61 -8.07 -0.85
C LEU A 22 3.63 -7.17 -1.55
N THR A 23 4.81 -7.72 -1.81
CA THR A 23 5.78 -7.08 -2.69
C THR A 23 5.43 -7.37 -4.15
N ASP A 24 5.80 -6.47 -5.07
CA ASP A 24 5.65 -6.70 -6.51
C ASP A 24 6.24 -8.06 -6.93
N LEU A 25 7.38 -8.46 -6.36
CA LEU A 25 8.02 -9.76 -6.63
C LEU A 25 7.15 -10.94 -6.20
N ALA A 26 6.55 -10.88 -5.02
CA ALA A 26 5.64 -11.93 -4.55
C ALA A 26 4.37 -11.97 -5.41
N PHE A 27 3.85 -10.81 -5.78
CA PHE A 27 2.64 -10.72 -6.59
C PHE A 27 2.83 -11.31 -7.98
N VAL A 28 3.93 -10.98 -8.69
CA VAL A 28 4.19 -11.56 -10.01
C VAL A 28 4.37 -13.07 -9.99
N TYR A 29 4.88 -13.62 -8.88
CA TYR A 29 4.95 -15.08 -8.69
C TYR A 29 3.54 -15.69 -8.55
N ILE A 30 2.64 -15.04 -7.81
CA ILE A 30 1.25 -15.51 -7.63
C ILE A 30 0.47 -15.51 -8.94
N ILE A 31 0.58 -14.44 -9.74
CA ILE A 31 -0.16 -14.32 -11.01
C ILE A 31 0.60 -14.86 -12.22
N GLU A 32 1.82 -15.37 -11.99
CA GLU A 32 2.70 -16.02 -12.97
C GLU A 32 3.06 -15.13 -14.17
N ILE A 33 3.43 -13.87 -13.91
CA ILE A 33 3.97 -12.96 -14.93
C ILE A 33 5.41 -12.57 -14.64
N SER A 34 6.06 -11.91 -15.60
CA SER A 34 7.38 -11.33 -15.35
C SER A 34 7.27 -9.98 -14.63
N ASP A 35 8.28 -9.66 -13.82
CA ASP A 35 8.46 -8.33 -13.22
C ASP A 35 8.54 -7.20 -14.29
N LYS A 36 9.06 -7.50 -15.48
CA LYS A 36 9.01 -6.58 -16.63
C LYS A 36 7.56 -6.33 -17.09
N GLN A 37 6.74 -7.36 -17.16
CA GLN A 37 5.34 -7.24 -17.57
C GLN A 37 4.54 -6.44 -16.53
N LEU A 38 4.69 -6.73 -15.23
CA LEU A 38 4.04 -5.94 -14.18
C LEU A 38 4.41 -4.45 -14.28
N ARG A 39 5.69 -4.12 -14.54
CA ARG A 39 6.11 -2.74 -14.79
C ARG A 39 5.44 -2.11 -16.00
N LEU A 40 5.26 -2.84 -17.10
CA LEU A 40 4.57 -2.31 -18.28
C LEU A 40 3.09 -2.03 -17.96
N ILE A 41 2.42 -2.93 -17.25
CA ILE A 41 1.03 -2.77 -16.83
C ILE A 41 0.89 -1.56 -15.90
N ARG A 42 1.74 -1.45 -14.88
CA ARG A 42 1.75 -0.32 -13.93
C ARG A 42 1.96 1.04 -14.62
N ASN A 43 2.68 1.06 -15.76
CA ASN A 43 2.92 2.26 -16.56
C ASN A 43 1.88 2.48 -17.68
N GLY A 44 0.81 1.68 -17.74
CA GLY A 44 -0.23 1.77 -18.78
C GLY A 44 0.26 1.38 -20.19
N LYS A 45 1.36 0.63 -20.29
CA LYS A 45 1.95 0.16 -21.56
C LYS A 45 1.54 -1.27 -21.92
N ALA A 46 0.84 -1.96 -21.03
CA ALA A 46 0.28 -3.28 -21.19
C ALA A 46 -0.96 -3.39 -20.28
N GLU A 47 -1.75 -4.44 -20.46
CA GLU A 47 -2.94 -4.72 -19.66
C GLU A 47 -2.84 -6.13 -19.09
N PHE A 48 -3.58 -6.39 -18.01
CA PHE A 48 -3.73 -7.75 -17.52
C PHE A 48 -4.57 -8.59 -18.49
N GLY A 49 -4.08 -9.77 -18.84
CA GLY A 49 -4.85 -10.81 -19.52
C GLY A 49 -5.87 -11.46 -18.59
N ILE A 50 -6.87 -12.15 -19.16
CA ILE A 50 -7.95 -12.78 -18.38
C ILE A 50 -7.42 -13.79 -17.36
N ASP A 51 -6.37 -14.54 -17.70
CA ASP A 51 -5.77 -15.52 -16.79
C ASP A 51 -5.10 -14.85 -15.58
N GLU A 52 -4.48 -13.69 -15.79
CA GLU A 52 -3.81 -12.92 -14.76
C GLU A 52 -4.83 -12.27 -13.83
N ILE A 53 -5.94 -11.77 -14.39
CA ILE A 53 -7.10 -11.27 -13.63
C ILE A 53 -7.70 -12.40 -12.79
N ASN A 54 -7.91 -13.58 -13.36
CA ASN A 54 -8.46 -14.74 -12.64
C ASN A 54 -7.56 -15.17 -11.47
N LYS A 55 -6.24 -15.20 -11.68
CA LYS A 55 -5.29 -15.53 -10.61
C LYS A 55 -5.28 -14.48 -9.51
N ALA A 56 -5.30 -13.19 -9.87
CA ALA A 56 -5.40 -12.11 -8.90
C ALA A 56 -6.70 -12.18 -8.10
N ALA A 57 -7.84 -12.36 -8.79
CA ALA A 57 -9.16 -12.53 -8.21
C ALA A 57 -9.19 -13.71 -7.22
N ALA A 58 -8.67 -14.88 -7.63
CA ALA A 58 -8.58 -16.06 -6.78
C ALA A 58 -7.69 -15.85 -5.55
N PHE A 59 -6.57 -15.14 -5.68
CA PHE A 59 -5.70 -14.83 -4.54
C PHE A 59 -6.34 -13.83 -3.58
N PHE A 60 -6.93 -12.75 -4.10
CA PHE A 60 -7.55 -11.69 -3.31
C PHE A 60 -8.96 -12.04 -2.80
N LEU A 61 -9.48 -13.20 -3.21
CA LEU A 61 -10.80 -13.72 -2.85
C LEU A 61 -11.94 -12.79 -3.27
N VAL A 62 -11.77 -12.18 -4.45
CA VAL A 62 -12.76 -11.33 -5.10
C VAL A 62 -13.17 -11.96 -6.42
N THR A 63 -14.35 -11.62 -6.91
CA THR A 63 -14.85 -12.01 -8.23
C THR A 63 -14.41 -11.02 -9.30
N ILE A 64 -14.42 -11.45 -10.56
CA ILE A 64 -14.19 -10.54 -11.70
C ILE A 64 -15.23 -9.42 -11.72
N ASN A 65 -16.47 -9.70 -11.31
CA ASN A 65 -17.54 -8.71 -11.29
C ASN A 65 -17.23 -7.58 -10.30
N GLU A 66 -16.79 -7.93 -9.09
CA GLU A 66 -16.37 -6.96 -8.07
C GLU A 66 -15.19 -6.12 -8.56
N LEU A 67 -14.22 -6.74 -9.25
CA LEU A 67 -13.11 -6.02 -9.89
C LEU A 67 -13.57 -5.07 -11.02
N ASN A 68 -14.75 -5.27 -11.61
CA ASN A 68 -15.20 -4.59 -12.82
C ASN A 68 -16.20 -3.44 -12.57
N GLU A 69 -16.90 -3.44 -11.44
CA GLU A 69 -18.05 -2.55 -11.19
C GLU A 69 -17.66 -1.15 -10.68
N GLY A 70 -16.55 -1.02 -9.96
CA GLY A 70 -16.10 0.26 -9.40
C GLY A 70 -14.95 0.08 -8.40
N PRO A 71 -14.53 1.16 -7.70
CA PRO A 71 -13.53 1.06 -6.63
C PRO A 71 -13.98 0.05 -5.56
N ILE A 72 -13.10 -0.88 -5.20
CA ILE A 72 -13.37 -1.86 -4.14
C ILE A 72 -13.14 -1.22 -2.78
N GLU A 73 -14.07 -1.44 -1.85
CA GLU A 73 -13.86 -1.13 -0.44
C GLU A 73 -12.99 -2.22 0.19
N ILE A 74 -11.85 -1.82 0.78
CA ILE A 74 -10.88 -2.74 1.37
C ILE A 74 -10.74 -2.42 2.86
N GLU A 75 -10.87 -3.45 3.69
CA GLU A 75 -10.76 -3.33 5.14
C GLU A 75 -9.32 -2.97 5.58
N SER A 76 -9.17 -2.28 6.71
CA SER A 76 -7.85 -1.88 7.22
C SER A 76 -6.97 -3.07 7.62
N GLU A 77 -7.57 -4.20 8.00
CA GLU A 77 -6.91 -5.45 8.42
C GLU A 77 -6.84 -6.48 7.28
N TYR A 78 -6.90 -6.00 6.03
CA TYR A 78 -7.01 -6.88 4.86
C TYR A 78 -5.86 -7.89 4.75
N ARG A 79 -4.64 -7.52 5.15
CA ARG A 79 -3.49 -8.44 5.17
C ARG A 79 -3.72 -9.60 6.14
N GLU A 80 -4.18 -9.30 7.35
CA GLU A 80 -4.47 -10.27 8.40
C GLU A 80 -5.61 -11.21 7.99
N ILE A 81 -6.64 -10.66 7.35
CA ILE A 81 -7.76 -11.42 6.78
C ILE A 81 -7.25 -12.39 5.71
N LEU A 82 -6.47 -11.90 4.74
CA LEU A 82 -5.88 -12.76 3.71
C LEU A 82 -4.98 -13.85 4.30
N ALA A 83 -4.15 -13.51 5.30
CA ALA A 83 -3.27 -14.47 5.96
C ALA A 83 -4.07 -15.57 6.68
N SER A 84 -5.17 -15.20 7.33
CA SER A 84 -6.08 -16.15 7.98
C SER A 84 -6.71 -17.11 6.98
N ILE A 85 -7.23 -16.58 5.86
CA ILE A 85 -7.91 -17.40 4.86
C ILE A 85 -6.91 -18.32 4.12
N HIS A 86 -5.73 -17.80 3.78
CA HIS A 86 -4.69 -18.56 3.09
C HIS A 86 -3.82 -19.42 4.02
N SER A 87 -4.12 -19.49 5.31
CA SER A 87 -3.34 -20.24 6.32
C SER A 87 -3.08 -21.70 5.95
N LYS A 88 -3.99 -22.32 5.18
CA LYS A 88 -3.85 -23.72 4.72
C LYS A 88 -3.12 -23.87 3.38
N ASN A 89 -2.91 -22.77 2.65
CA ASN A 89 -2.15 -22.74 1.42
C ASN A 89 -0.71 -22.29 1.73
N TYR A 90 0.20 -23.25 1.90
CA TYR A 90 1.58 -22.99 2.31
C TYR A 90 2.27 -21.93 1.45
N ASN A 91 2.05 -21.93 0.13
CA ASN A 91 2.67 -20.96 -0.77
C ASN A 91 2.17 -19.54 -0.53
N TYR A 92 0.87 -19.37 -0.27
CA TYR A 92 0.25 -18.06 -0.06
C TYR A 92 0.42 -17.56 1.38
N ALA A 93 0.34 -18.45 2.37
CA ALA A 93 0.64 -18.14 3.76
C ALA A 93 2.06 -17.62 3.92
N ALA A 94 3.05 -18.31 3.32
CA ALA A 94 4.45 -17.92 3.42
C ALA A 94 4.69 -16.48 2.94
N VAL A 95 4.10 -16.05 1.82
CA VAL A 95 4.30 -14.68 1.30
C VAL A 95 3.59 -13.60 2.13
N LEU A 96 2.52 -13.96 2.84
CA LEU A 96 1.77 -13.06 3.73
C LEU A 96 2.39 -12.96 5.14
N GLU A 97 3.10 -13.99 5.58
CA GLU A 97 3.87 -13.98 6.83
C GLU A 97 5.20 -13.23 6.72
N LEU A 98 5.75 -13.09 5.50
CA LEU A 98 6.93 -12.27 5.26
C LEU A 98 6.68 -10.81 5.64
N ARG A 99 7.78 -10.06 5.82
CA ARG A 99 7.71 -8.61 6.00
C ARG A 99 6.93 -7.95 4.85
N PRO A 100 5.95 -7.08 5.13
CA PRO A 100 5.17 -6.40 4.09
C PRO A 100 6.02 -5.47 3.22
N SER A 101 5.43 -5.00 2.14
CA SER A 101 5.99 -3.92 1.33
C SER A 101 6.18 -2.65 2.16
N ILE A 102 7.17 -1.83 1.79
CA ILE A 102 7.42 -0.58 2.52
C ILE A 102 6.24 0.38 2.42
N THR A 103 5.54 0.40 1.28
CA THR A 103 4.36 1.24 1.10
C THR A 103 3.25 0.83 2.07
N HIS A 104 2.96 -0.46 2.20
CA HIS A 104 1.99 -0.95 3.16
C HIS A 104 2.40 -0.65 4.62
N ALA A 105 3.66 -0.92 4.97
CA ALA A 105 4.17 -0.61 6.31
C ALA A 105 4.09 0.89 6.63
N LEU A 106 4.35 1.76 5.65
CA LEU A 106 4.23 3.20 5.80
C LEU A 106 2.77 3.64 5.93
N ARG A 107 1.86 3.12 5.10
CA ARG A 107 0.46 3.53 5.05
C ARG A 107 -0.35 3.01 6.24
N PHE A 108 -0.16 1.74 6.60
CA PHE A 108 -0.97 1.06 7.62
C PHE A 108 -0.17 0.67 8.85
N GLY A 109 1.12 0.38 8.68
CA GLY A 109 1.98 -0.08 9.77
C GLY A 109 2.22 0.93 10.88
N LEU A 110 2.06 2.22 10.60
CA LEU A 110 2.16 3.31 11.59
C LEU A 110 0.78 3.76 12.12
N ALA A 111 -0.32 3.20 11.62
CA ALA A 111 -1.66 3.52 12.10
C ALA A 111 -1.81 3.12 13.57
N GLY A 112 -2.42 3.99 14.39
CA GLY A 112 -2.55 3.79 15.83
C GLY A 112 -1.28 4.08 16.63
N ASN A 113 -0.16 4.44 15.99
CA ASN A 113 1.01 4.95 16.70
C ASN A 113 0.74 6.41 17.13
N SER A 114 0.30 6.57 18.38
CA SER A 114 -0.05 7.89 18.92
C SER A 114 1.04 8.96 18.82
N VAL A 115 2.32 8.57 18.81
CA VAL A 115 3.45 9.50 18.66
C VAL A 115 3.55 9.96 17.21
N PHE A 116 3.44 9.03 16.27
CA PHE A 116 3.42 9.34 14.84
C PHE A 116 2.25 10.26 14.47
N GLU A 117 1.06 9.99 15.02
CA GLU A 117 -0.14 10.77 14.72
C GLU A 117 -0.10 12.20 15.32
N LYS A 118 0.47 12.36 16.53
CA LYS A 118 0.48 13.66 17.23
C LYS A 118 1.68 14.53 16.90
N VAL A 119 2.86 13.94 16.78
CA VAL A 119 4.15 14.66 16.72
C VAL A 119 4.93 14.30 15.45
N GLY A 120 4.71 13.12 14.90
CA GLY A 120 5.48 12.57 13.80
C GLY A 120 6.74 11.83 14.27
N LEU A 121 7.38 11.10 13.36
CA LEU A 121 8.54 10.28 13.62
C LEU A 121 9.66 10.55 12.60
N THR A 122 10.91 10.44 13.04
CA THR A 122 12.05 10.31 12.14
C THR A 122 12.10 8.92 11.50
N THR A 123 12.84 8.76 10.40
CA THR A 123 13.04 7.44 9.77
C THR A 123 13.68 6.41 10.70
N GLY A 124 14.45 6.86 11.70
CA GLY A 124 15.04 5.99 12.71
C GLY A 124 13.99 5.48 13.72
N GLU A 125 13.09 6.35 14.15
CA GLU A 125 11.99 5.98 15.05
C GLU A 125 10.95 5.11 14.32
N MET A 126 10.63 5.40 13.06
CA MET A 126 9.80 4.51 12.22
C MET A 126 10.41 3.12 12.06
N LYS A 127 11.74 3.05 11.85
CA LYS A 127 12.44 1.76 11.79
C LYS A 127 12.23 0.95 13.06
N GLN A 128 12.30 1.60 14.22
CA GLN A 128 12.11 0.93 15.50
C GLN A 128 10.66 0.45 15.66
N ALA A 129 9.67 1.28 15.33
CA ALA A 129 8.25 0.91 15.35
C ALA A 129 7.95 -0.29 14.43
N PHE A 130 8.58 -0.35 13.25
CA PHE A 130 8.45 -1.52 12.37
C PHE A 130 9.14 -2.76 12.94
N LEU A 131 10.30 -2.60 13.57
CA LEU A 131 11.01 -3.72 14.17
C LEU A 131 10.21 -4.37 15.31
N GLU A 132 9.45 -3.59 16.07
CA GLU A 132 8.52 -4.10 17.11
C GLU A 132 7.41 -4.99 16.54
N LYS A 133 7.05 -4.81 15.27
CA LYS A 133 6.13 -5.67 14.51
C LYS A 133 6.82 -6.85 13.81
N GLY A 134 8.11 -7.05 14.06
CA GLY A 134 8.95 -8.05 13.36
C GLY A 134 9.38 -7.62 11.95
N TRP A 135 9.15 -6.37 11.56
CA TRP A 135 9.40 -5.89 10.21
C TRP A 135 10.75 -5.17 10.10
N ALA A 136 11.79 -5.93 9.75
CA ALA A 136 13.13 -5.37 9.60
C ALA A 136 13.27 -4.55 8.30
N PHE A 137 13.23 -3.22 8.42
CA PHE A 137 13.54 -2.29 7.32
C PHE A 137 14.86 -1.53 7.55
N GLN A 138 15.56 -1.22 6.45
CA GLN A 138 16.71 -0.32 6.50
C GLN A 138 16.24 1.14 6.46
N SER A 139 16.87 2.04 7.21
CA SER A 139 16.48 3.47 7.24
C SER A 139 16.53 4.14 5.86
N LYS A 140 17.49 3.77 5.01
CA LYS A 140 17.56 4.25 3.61
C LYS A 140 16.35 3.80 2.79
N TYR A 141 15.88 2.58 3.02
CA TYR A 141 14.71 2.03 2.33
C TYR A 141 13.42 2.72 2.79
N ILE A 142 13.28 2.99 4.10
CA ILE A 142 12.18 3.80 4.64
C ILE A 142 12.20 5.20 4.02
N SER A 143 13.35 5.87 4.01
CA SER A 143 13.50 7.21 3.43
C SER A 143 13.10 7.25 1.95
N THR A 144 13.51 6.22 1.19
CA THR A 144 13.13 6.08 -0.22
C THR A 144 11.63 5.80 -0.38
N GLY A 145 11.05 4.99 0.52
CA GLY A 145 9.61 4.73 0.57
C GLY A 145 8.81 5.99 0.82
N ILE A 146 9.20 6.81 1.80
CA ILE A 146 8.56 8.11 2.07
C ILE A 146 8.65 9.02 0.83
N ALA A 147 9.82 9.09 0.20
CA ALA A 147 10.00 9.91 -1.00
C ALA A 147 9.16 9.47 -2.21
N ARG A 148 8.72 8.20 -2.25
CA ARG A 148 7.81 7.67 -3.27
C ARG A 148 6.33 7.84 -2.93
N ASN A 149 6.00 7.98 -1.64
CA ASN A 149 4.64 8.14 -1.13
C ASN A 149 4.46 9.53 -0.49
N LYS A 150 4.91 10.59 -1.17
CA LYS A 150 4.87 11.97 -0.64
C LYS A 150 3.45 12.51 -0.47
N ASP A 151 2.49 11.89 -1.13
CA ASP A 151 1.06 12.11 -0.96
C ASP A 151 0.58 11.71 0.45
N LEU A 152 1.23 10.72 1.08
CA LEU A 152 0.86 10.21 2.41
C LEU A 152 1.55 10.93 3.58
N PHE A 153 2.67 11.63 3.34
CA PHE A 153 3.50 12.18 4.40
C PHE A 153 3.83 13.65 4.19
N GLU A 154 3.90 14.39 5.30
CA GLU A 154 4.44 15.75 5.32
C GLU A 154 5.57 15.88 6.35
N VAL A 155 6.44 16.88 6.15
CA VAL A 155 7.51 17.20 7.09
C VAL A 155 6.94 18.10 8.19
N ALA A 156 6.80 17.55 9.40
CA ALA A 156 6.28 18.27 10.57
C ALA A 156 7.34 19.18 11.22
N GLY A 157 8.62 18.89 10.98
CA GLY A 157 9.73 19.60 11.59
C GLY A 157 11.05 18.88 11.39
N THR A 158 12.08 19.29 12.15
CA THR A 158 13.40 18.68 12.08
C THR A 158 14.03 18.54 13.47
N LYS A 159 14.82 17.49 13.66
CA LYS A 159 15.56 17.18 14.90
C LYS A 159 17.04 17.02 14.60
N ILE A 160 17.92 17.39 15.53
CA ILE A 160 19.35 17.10 15.41
C ILE A 160 19.65 15.76 16.07
N ILE A 161 20.20 14.82 15.31
CA ILE A 161 20.61 13.50 15.78
C ILE A 161 22.07 13.32 15.39
N LYS A 162 22.96 13.16 16.39
CA LYS A 162 24.42 13.01 16.18
C LYS A 162 25.01 14.12 15.30
N GLY A 163 24.58 15.36 15.52
CA GLY A 163 25.03 16.54 14.75
C GLY A 163 24.40 16.70 13.36
N LEU A 164 23.54 15.77 12.93
CA LEU A 164 22.86 15.83 11.65
C LEU A 164 21.41 16.27 11.80
N LYS A 165 20.96 17.19 10.93
CA LYS A 165 19.56 17.59 10.83
C LYS A 165 18.75 16.49 10.14
N VAL A 166 17.74 15.97 10.81
CA VAL A 166 16.87 14.88 10.35
C VAL A 166 15.42 15.35 10.34
N ASN A 167 14.67 15.01 9.30
CA ASN A 167 13.26 15.35 9.19
C ASN A 167 12.39 14.49 10.11
N ILE A 168 11.36 15.11 10.66
CA ILE A 168 10.25 14.46 11.35
C ILE A 168 9.09 14.40 10.36
N TYR A 169 8.57 13.21 10.11
CA TYR A 169 7.48 12.97 9.18
C TYR A 169 6.20 12.63 9.94
N LYS A 170 5.06 13.17 9.49
CA LYS A 170 3.72 12.81 9.98
C LYS A 170 2.82 12.44 8.80
N ALA A 171 1.72 11.74 9.08
CA ALA A 171 0.68 11.50 8.10
C ALA A 171 0.15 12.86 7.61
N LYS A 172 0.02 13.01 6.29
CA LYS A 172 -0.64 14.17 5.72
C LYS A 172 -2.13 14.04 6.04
N SER A 173 -2.71 15.01 6.73
CA SER A 173 -4.17 15.04 6.88
C SER A 173 -4.78 15.03 5.47
N PRO A 174 -5.80 14.20 5.19
CA PRO A 174 -6.57 14.39 3.98
C PRO A 174 -7.09 15.82 4.04
N ASP A 175 -6.67 16.65 3.09
CA ASP A 175 -7.13 18.03 3.02
C ASP A 175 -8.66 17.98 3.09
N LEU A 176 -9.24 18.40 4.21
CA LEU A 176 -10.62 18.87 4.23
C LEU A 176 -10.61 19.98 3.20
N LYS A 177 -11.04 19.67 1.97
CA LYS A 177 -11.53 20.67 1.06
C LYS A 177 -12.68 21.31 1.81
N ILE A 178 -12.39 22.38 2.54
CA ILE A 178 -13.39 23.35 2.96
C ILE A 178 -13.95 23.83 1.62
N ILE A 179 -15.11 23.29 1.28
CA ILE A 179 -15.95 23.90 0.27
C ILE A 179 -16.39 25.19 0.95
N ASP A 180 -15.67 26.28 0.69
CA ASP A 180 -16.11 27.62 1.02
C ASP A 180 -17.42 27.85 0.24
N ASN A 181 -18.54 27.48 0.87
CA ASN A 181 -19.89 27.88 0.47
C ASN A 181 -20.20 29.29 0.96
N ASP A 182 -19.22 30.18 0.96
CA ASP A 182 -19.40 31.62 1.15
C ASP A 182 -18.88 32.37 -0.08
N LYS A 183 -19.63 32.23 -1.17
CA LYS A 183 -19.94 33.39 -2.00
C LYS A 183 -21.38 33.78 -1.73
N LYS A 184 -21.54 34.59 -0.67
CA LYS A 184 -22.45 35.74 -0.72
C LYS A 184 -22.01 36.67 -1.86
N ASP A 185 -22.97 37.45 -2.34
CA ASP A 185 -22.95 38.46 -3.43
C ASP A 185 -23.77 37.92 -4.62
N VAL A 186 -24.98 38.39 -4.97
CA VAL A 186 -25.83 39.54 -4.61
C VAL A 186 -27.28 39.13 -4.90
#